data_AF-A0A7W0IPN5-F1
#
_entry.id   AF-A0A7W0IPN5-F1
#
_cell.length_a   1.000
_cell.length_b   1.000
_cell.length_c   1.000
_cell.angle_alpha   90.00
_cell.angle_beta   90.00
_cell.angle_gamma   90.00
#
_symmetry.space_group_name_H-M   'P 1'
#
loop_
_entity.id
_entity.type
_entity.pdbx_description
1 polymer ?
#
loop_
_entity_poly.entity_id
_entity_poly.type
_entity_poly.pdbx_seq_one_letter_code
_entity_poly.pdbx_strand_id
1 'polypeptide(L)'
;LRELINICGKNDIARGPPIIPPYFFGYDGQGHRRGPSSLFAHWALKGIDSSISRIWREARRSKHRSYDLWIYSDHGQEKSKSYINEYGITIEEAVSAVFTKFNHTNILPHVNGLGGIQSQRIRNLGGERTQKIFARQQVTEVEHRVHGLAMTAMGPLAHVYIPTPLTLDDYDALANDLVHNAHIPLVLFDADTGKISAWTKEGKCLLPEDKEKILGADHPFLAELCRDLIALCQHPESGDFVLCGWRAGGESITFPQENGSHCGPGPEETRGFSLLPDDTVLPEERKSYLRPHDLRTAAFHILGRSERRSAPRPVRRPGDKRLVRVMTYNVHSCIGMDGKISPERIARVIAQHQPDIVALQEVDVGKSRTGGIDQAHRIAQYLQMDFHFYPTFRIEEELYGDAILTHFPMQLVKTGQLPGLASRPQLEPRGAIWVRIKIDDKEIQCINTHLGLFPKERRNQVKALIGNEWLGHPECHDPVILCGDFNAPPSSPVCQLLKSRLMDVQLELTDQRPKKTFFGRYPLVRIDHIFTTPDIDVVGVDVPINELSQVASDHLPLTAEIRIP
;
A
#
# COMPACT_ATOMS: atom_id res chain seq x y z
N LEU A 1 7.23 -24.54 10.59
CA LEU A 1 6.70 -23.18 10.85
C LEU A 1 6.05 -22.54 9.61
N ARG A 2 6.75 -22.32 8.49
CA ARG A 2 6.17 -21.70 7.27
C ARG A 2 4.86 -22.36 6.78
N GLU A 3 4.79 -23.68 6.73
CA GLU A 3 3.55 -24.37 6.33
C GLU A 3 2.41 -24.15 7.33
N LEU A 4 2.69 -24.06 8.64
CA LEU A 4 1.68 -23.74 9.64
C LEU A 4 1.13 -22.33 9.43
N ILE A 5 2.00 -21.34 9.17
CA ILE A 5 1.58 -19.95 8.87
C ILE A 5 0.66 -19.93 7.63
N ASN A 6 1.02 -20.68 6.58
CA ASN A 6 0.14 -20.82 5.41
C ASN A 6 -1.21 -21.44 5.80
N ILE A 7 -1.23 -22.58 6.48
CA ILE A 7 -2.48 -23.27 6.85
C ILE A 7 -3.38 -22.36 7.70
N CYS A 8 -2.81 -21.71 8.72
CA CYS A 8 -3.53 -20.74 9.55
C CYS A 8 -4.05 -19.57 8.72
N GLY A 9 -3.20 -18.94 7.90
CA GLY A 9 -3.60 -17.82 7.05
C GLY A 9 -4.73 -18.20 6.08
N LYS A 10 -4.67 -19.39 5.47
CA LYS A 10 -5.74 -19.89 4.59
C LYS A 10 -7.04 -20.14 5.34
N ASN A 11 -6.97 -20.72 6.54
CA ASN A 11 -8.14 -20.93 7.39
C ASN A 11 -8.77 -19.60 7.82
N ASP A 12 -7.95 -18.61 8.17
CA ASP A 12 -8.44 -17.28 8.53
C ASP A 12 -9.07 -16.59 7.31
N ILE A 13 -8.44 -16.64 6.13
CA ILE A 13 -9.03 -16.13 4.88
C ILE A 13 -10.40 -16.75 4.61
N ALA A 14 -10.54 -18.06 4.85
CA ALA A 14 -11.80 -18.78 4.71
C ALA A 14 -12.84 -18.40 5.78
N ARG A 15 -12.43 -17.89 6.95
CA ARG A 15 -13.33 -17.40 8.01
C ARG A 15 -13.77 -15.95 7.82
N GLY A 16 -13.01 -15.15 7.09
CA GLY A 16 -13.40 -13.76 6.78
C GLY A 16 -13.09 -12.65 7.83
N PRO A 17 -12.13 -12.78 8.78
CA PRO A 17 -11.82 -11.69 9.70
C PRO A 17 -11.31 -10.45 8.94
N PRO A 18 -11.42 -9.24 9.51
CA PRO A 18 -11.04 -8.02 8.79
C PRO A 18 -9.52 -7.86 8.60
N ILE A 19 -8.70 -8.45 9.47
CA ILE A 19 -7.23 -8.36 9.44
C ILE A 19 -6.66 -9.75 9.74
N ILE A 20 -5.66 -10.16 8.95
CA ILE A 20 -4.92 -11.41 9.13
C ILE A 20 -3.43 -11.06 9.11
N PRO A 21 -2.71 -11.14 10.25
CA PRO A 21 -1.29 -10.82 10.31
C PRO A 21 -0.41 -12.08 10.29
N PRO A 22 0.02 -12.59 9.11
CA PRO A 22 1.01 -13.66 9.05
C PRO A 22 2.43 -13.12 9.29
N TYR A 23 3.16 -13.70 10.25
CA TYR A 23 4.54 -13.32 10.55
C TYR A 23 5.54 -14.36 10.07
N PHE A 24 6.58 -13.93 9.34
CA PHE A 24 7.59 -14.82 8.74
C PHE A 24 9.00 -14.57 9.30
N PHE A 25 9.35 -15.23 10.39
CA PHE A 25 10.67 -15.09 11.05
C PHE A 25 11.83 -15.85 10.39
N GLY A 26 11.58 -16.45 9.22
CA GLY A 26 12.51 -17.39 8.60
C GLY A 26 13.84 -16.75 8.16
N TYR A 27 13.77 -15.53 7.61
CA TYR A 27 14.96 -14.78 7.19
C TYR A 27 15.75 -14.30 8.40
N ASP A 28 15.08 -13.58 9.30
CA ASP A 28 15.66 -13.03 10.53
C ASP A 28 16.48 -14.08 11.32
N GLY A 29 15.87 -15.24 11.58
CA GLY A 29 16.55 -16.31 12.31
C GLY A 29 17.77 -16.91 11.59
N GLN A 30 17.81 -16.88 10.25
CA GLN A 30 19.00 -17.26 9.49
C GLN A 30 20.03 -16.13 9.41
N GLY A 31 19.59 -14.88 9.32
CA GLY A 31 20.44 -13.70 9.34
C GLY A 31 21.28 -13.62 10.61
N HIS A 32 20.66 -13.81 11.78
CA HIS A 32 21.39 -13.89 13.05
C HIS A 32 22.42 -15.02 13.08
N ARG A 33 22.05 -16.22 12.62
CA ARG A 33 22.90 -17.41 12.75
C ARG A 33 24.03 -17.47 11.71
N ARG A 34 23.80 -16.97 10.51
CA ARG A 34 24.69 -17.20 9.34
C ARG A 34 25.09 -15.92 8.62
N GLY A 35 24.56 -14.78 9.01
CA GLY A 35 24.73 -13.48 8.36
C GLY A 35 23.63 -13.20 7.33
N PRO A 36 23.27 -11.92 7.15
CA PRO A 36 22.13 -11.49 6.34
C PRO A 36 22.29 -11.83 4.84
N SER A 37 23.54 -11.87 4.35
CA SER A 37 23.86 -12.19 2.94
C SER A 37 24.14 -13.68 2.69
N SER A 38 23.94 -14.55 3.68
CA SER A 38 24.23 -15.98 3.51
C SER A 38 23.26 -16.65 2.53
N LEU A 39 23.75 -17.68 1.82
CA LEU A 39 22.90 -18.48 0.91
C LEU A 39 21.66 -19.05 1.61
N PHE A 40 21.79 -19.43 2.90
CA PHE A 40 20.68 -19.94 3.70
C PHE A 40 19.66 -18.85 4.05
N ALA A 41 20.09 -17.63 4.38
CA ALA A 41 19.18 -16.50 4.61
C ALA A 41 18.40 -16.17 3.34
N HIS A 42 19.07 -16.06 2.19
CA HIS A 42 18.41 -15.83 0.91
C HIS A 42 17.51 -17.00 0.46
N TRP A 43 17.89 -18.24 0.75
CA TRP A 43 17.01 -19.39 0.53
C TRP A 43 15.74 -19.33 1.39
N ALA A 44 15.84 -18.83 2.63
CA ALA A 44 14.67 -18.62 3.48
C ALA A 44 13.68 -17.63 2.86
N LEU A 45 14.18 -16.54 2.24
CA LEU A 45 13.36 -15.55 1.52
C LEU A 45 12.58 -16.18 0.37
N LYS A 46 13.19 -17.05 -0.45
CA LYS A 46 12.48 -17.76 -1.54
C LYS A 46 11.28 -18.56 -1.04
N GLY A 47 11.42 -19.20 0.11
CA GLY A 47 10.32 -19.96 0.72
C GLY A 47 9.25 -19.05 1.37
N ILE A 48 9.62 -17.86 1.83
CA ILE A 48 8.67 -16.83 2.30
C ILE A 48 7.87 -16.30 1.12
N ASP A 49 8.52 -15.91 0.02
CA ASP A 49 7.87 -15.47 -1.21
C ASP A 49 6.86 -16.50 -1.75
N SER A 50 7.26 -17.78 -1.80
CA SER A 50 6.37 -18.89 -2.17
C SER A 50 5.15 -19.02 -1.24
N SER A 51 5.32 -18.71 0.05
CA SER A 51 4.23 -18.72 1.04
C SER A 51 3.28 -17.55 0.84
N ILE A 52 3.83 -16.34 0.67
CA ILE A 52 3.07 -15.12 0.36
C ILE A 52 2.23 -15.33 -0.89
N SER A 53 2.81 -15.90 -1.96
CA SER A 53 2.10 -16.22 -3.20
C SER A 53 0.91 -17.17 -2.97
N ARG A 54 1.04 -18.17 -2.08
CA ARG A 54 -0.07 -19.08 -1.74
C ARG A 54 -1.16 -18.39 -0.93
N ILE A 55 -0.82 -17.55 0.04
CA ILE A 55 -1.77 -16.76 0.83
C ILE A 55 -2.52 -15.79 -0.09
N TRP A 56 -1.81 -15.07 -0.95
CA TRP A 56 -2.39 -14.16 -1.93
C TRP A 56 -3.40 -14.86 -2.84
N ARG A 57 -3.08 -16.05 -3.38
CA ARG A 57 -4.02 -16.81 -4.22
C ARG A 57 -5.31 -17.17 -3.47
N GLU A 58 -5.22 -17.55 -2.20
CA GLU A 58 -6.42 -17.84 -1.41
C GLU A 58 -7.20 -16.57 -1.07
N ALA A 59 -6.51 -15.47 -0.74
CA ALA A 59 -7.14 -14.19 -0.47
C ALA A 59 -8.02 -13.74 -1.64
N ARG A 60 -7.53 -13.89 -2.88
CA ARG A 60 -8.30 -13.62 -4.10
C ARG A 60 -9.51 -14.53 -4.25
N ARG A 61 -9.37 -15.81 -3.92
CA ARG A 61 -10.45 -16.81 -4.01
C ARG A 61 -11.45 -16.76 -2.87
N SER A 62 -11.18 -15.98 -1.81
CA SER A 62 -12.06 -15.91 -0.64
C SER A 62 -13.47 -15.47 -1.03
N LYS A 63 -14.47 -16.25 -0.68
CA LYS A 63 -15.89 -15.91 -0.91
C LYS A 63 -16.46 -15.00 0.19
N HIS A 64 -15.75 -14.83 1.30
CA HIS A 64 -16.24 -14.09 2.47
C HIS A 64 -15.82 -12.63 2.48
N ARG A 65 -14.60 -12.32 2.06
CA ARG A 65 -14.06 -10.94 2.06
C ARG A 65 -13.05 -10.76 0.93
N SER A 66 -13.03 -9.58 0.35
CA SER A 66 -11.93 -9.12 -0.49
C SER A 66 -10.81 -8.59 0.39
N TYR A 67 -9.63 -9.19 0.30
CA TYR A 67 -8.46 -8.78 1.08
C TYR A 67 -7.45 -8.07 0.19
N ASP A 68 -6.93 -6.96 0.69
CA ASP A 68 -5.68 -6.38 0.21
C ASP A 68 -4.49 -7.06 0.90
N LEU A 69 -3.37 -7.18 0.19
CA LEU A 69 -2.15 -7.75 0.73
C LEU A 69 -1.12 -6.65 0.97
N TRP A 70 -0.69 -6.51 2.22
CA TRP A 70 0.39 -5.62 2.63
C TRP A 70 1.58 -6.47 3.04
N ILE A 71 2.75 -6.20 2.48
CA ILE A 71 3.99 -6.90 2.82
C ILE A 71 4.98 -5.85 3.28
N TYR A 72 5.50 -5.97 4.49
CA TYR A 72 6.52 -5.05 4.97
C TYR A 72 7.48 -5.76 5.91
N SER A 73 8.67 -5.18 6.06
CA SER A 73 9.66 -5.52 7.07
C SER A 73 9.62 -4.48 8.17
N ASP A 74 9.61 -4.93 9.42
CA ASP A 74 9.71 -4.06 10.60
C ASP A 74 11.11 -3.48 10.78
N HIS A 75 12.14 -4.21 10.34
CA HIS A 75 13.53 -3.75 10.29
C HIS A 75 14.28 -4.39 9.11
N GLY A 76 15.48 -3.89 8.82
CA GLY A 76 16.46 -4.56 7.98
C GLY A 76 17.40 -5.44 8.82
N GLN A 77 18.59 -5.76 8.33
CA GLN A 77 19.56 -6.55 9.10
C GLN A 77 20.99 -6.19 8.74
N GLU A 78 21.77 -5.84 9.76
CA GLU A 78 23.17 -5.44 9.64
C GLU A 78 24.09 -6.67 9.69
N LYS A 79 25.18 -6.64 8.93
CA LYS A 79 26.22 -7.66 9.07
C LYS A 79 27.09 -7.29 10.27
N SER A 80 27.18 -8.19 11.24
CA SER A 80 27.84 -7.89 12.51
C SER A 80 28.80 -8.99 12.93
N LYS A 81 29.84 -8.61 13.68
CA LYS A 81 30.75 -9.52 14.37
C LYS A 81 30.31 -9.70 15.81
N SER A 82 30.38 -10.93 16.31
CA SER A 82 30.13 -11.24 17.72
C SER A 82 31.25 -10.68 18.61
N TYR A 83 30.87 -9.95 19.67
CA TYR A 83 31.81 -9.39 20.65
C TYR A 83 32.70 -10.47 21.27
N ILE A 84 32.12 -11.60 21.72
CA ILE A 84 32.88 -12.71 22.32
C ILE A 84 33.83 -13.37 21.32
N ASN A 85 33.47 -13.42 20.03
CA ASN A 85 34.35 -13.99 19.02
C ASN A 85 35.53 -13.06 18.70
N GLU A 86 35.34 -11.75 18.81
CA GLU A 86 36.37 -10.75 18.55
C GLU A 86 37.33 -10.59 19.75
N TYR A 87 36.81 -10.55 20.98
CA TYR A 87 37.59 -10.21 22.18
C TYR A 87 37.85 -11.39 23.12
N GLY A 88 37.22 -12.56 22.89
CA GLY A 88 37.42 -13.77 23.70
C GLY A 88 36.76 -13.78 25.07
N ILE A 89 36.08 -12.70 25.46
CA ILE A 89 35.32 -12.54 26.71
C ILE A 89 33.91 -12.05 26.42
N THR A 90 32.96 -12.28 27.33
CA THR A 90 31.62 -11.74 27.16
C THR A 90 31.59 -10.23 27.39
N ILE A 91 30.53 -9.57 26.92
CA ILE A 91 30.32 -8.15 27.20
C ILE A 91 30.12 -7.92 28.72
N GLU A 92 29.45 -8.85 29.41
CA GLU A 92 29.24 -8.81 30.86
C GLU A 92 30.56 -8.82 31.63
N GLU A 93 31.51 -9.67 31.20
CA GLU A 93 32.84 -9.76 31.79
C GLU A 93 33.65 -8.47 31.56
N ALA A 94 33.61 -7.93 30.34
CA ALA A 94 34.31 -6.70 29.99
C ALA A 94 33.78 -5.48 30.76
N VAL A 95 32.45 -5.32 30.82
CA VAL A 95 31.80 -4.26 31.59
C VAL A 95 32.09 -4.44 33.08
N SER A 96 31.96 -5.65 33.63
CA SER A 96 32.26 -5.91 35.04
C SER A 96 33.71 -5.57 35.40
N ALA A 97 34.67 -5.87 34.53
CA ALA A 97 36.08 -5.55 34.76
C ALA A 97 36.34 -4.03 34.83
N VAL A 98 35.60 -3.21 34.07
CA VAL A 98 35.66 -1.75 34.15
C VAL A 98 35.09 -1.27 35.50
N PHE A 99 33.90 -1.72 35.86
CA PHE A 99 33.23 -1.27 37.09
C PHE A 99 33.95 -1.73 38.37
N THR A 100 34.54 -2.92 38.40
CA THR A 100 35.32 -3.41 39.56
C THR A 100 36.58 -2.57 39.80
N LYS A 101 37.24 -2.09 38.73
CA LYS A 101 38.38 -1.17 38.85
C LYS A 101 37.97 0.20 39.39
N PHE A 102 36.76 0.64 39.07
CA PHE A 102 36.24 1.94 39.47
C PHE A 102 35.85 2.00 40.97
N ASN A 103 35.17 0.97 41.50
CA ASN A 103 34.54 1.03 42.82
C ASN A 103 35.03 0.00 43.86
N HIS A 104 36.06 -0.82 43.56
CA HIS A 104 36.54 -1.90 44.44
C HIS A 104 35.46 -2.92 44.90
N THR A 105 34.28 -2.93 44.29
CA THR A 105 33.20 -3.86 44.57
C THR A 105 33.24 -5.06 43.62
N ASN A 106 33.29 -6.26 44.19
CA ASN A 106 33.13 -7.51 43.46
C ASN A 106 31.67 -7.62 42.98
N ILE A 107 31.48 -7.75 41.66
CA ILE A 107 30.17 -7.88 41.03
C ILE A 107 29.84 -9.37 40.90
N LEU A 108 28.64 -9.77 41.32
CA LEU A 108 28.11 -11.10 41.04
C LEU A 108 27.32 -11.04 39.71
N PRO A 109 27.74 -11.76 38.65
CA PRO A 109 27.02 -11.75 37.39
C PRO A 109 25.65 -12.41 37.54
N HIS A 110 24.57 -11.73 37.14
CA HIS A 110 23.29 -12.40 36.92
C HIS A 110 23.30 -13.03 35.51
N VAL A 111 23.62 -14.32 35.44
CA VAL A 111 23.51 -15.10 34.20
C VAL A 111 22.04 -15.34 33.93
N ASN A 112 21.46 -14.59 33.00
CA ASN A 112 20.21 -14.97 32.33
C ASN A 112 20.37 -14.67 30.83
N GLY A 113 20.94 -15.61 30.07
CA GLY A 113 21.04 -15.38 28.63
C GLY A 113 21.81 -16.37 27.74
N LEU A 114 22.19 -17.57 28.19
CA LEU A 114 22.78 -18.58 27.29
C LEU A 114 21.80 -19.16 26.24
N GLY A 115 20.58 -18.64 26.16
CA GLY A 115 19.63 -18.96 25.12
C GLY A 115 19.15 -17.67 24.46
N GLY A 116 19.55 -17.45 23.20
CA GLY A 116 19.06 -16.32 22.41
C GLY A 116 17.54 -16.14 22.49
N ILE A 117 17.12 -14.88 22.42
CA ILE A 117 15.73 -14.39 22.53
C ILE A 117 14.76 -15.06 21.53
N GLN A 118 15.28 -15.80 20.54
CA GLN A 118 14.51 -16.70 19.66
C GLN A 118 13.60 -17.67 20.43
N SER A 119 14.00 -18.12 21.63
CA SER A 119 13.18 -19.01 22.47
C SER A 119 11.96 -18.32 23.09
N GLN A 120 11.99 -17.00 23.26
CA GLN A 120 10.90 -16.22 23.87
C GLN A 120 9.89 -15.69 22.85
N ARG A 121 10.31 -15.27 21.65
CA ARG A 121 9.39 -14.75 20.60
C ARG A 121 8.38 -15.80 20.11
N ILE A 122 8.70 -17.10 20.21
CA ILE A 122 7.79 -18.20 19.84
C ILE A 122 6.65 -18.39 20.86
N ARG A 123 6.75 -17.84 22.09
CA ARG A 123 5.71 -17.98 23.14
C ARG A 123 4.41 -17.22 22.84
N ASN A 124 4.45 -16.18 22.02
CA ASN A 124 3.33 -15.24 21.85
C ASN A 124 2.38 -15.57 20.68
N LEU A 125 2.58 -16.70 19.98
CA LEU A 125 1.63 -17.19 18.97
C LEU A 125 0.71 -18.24 19.61
N GLY A 126 -0.46 -17.75 20.03
CA GLY A 126 -1.45 -18.46 20.83
C GLY A 126 -1.84 -19.86 20.35
N GLY A 127 -1.99 -20.73 21.33
CA GLY A 127 -2.57 -22.07 21.24
C GLY A 127 -2.19 -22.87 22.49
N GLU A 128 -3.14 -23.13 23.40
CA GLU A 128 -2.89 -23.90 24.65
C GLU A 128 -2.28 -25.30 24.40
N ARG A 129 -2.38 -25.82 23.16
CA ARG A 129 -1.79 -27.12 22.77
C ARG A 129 -0.32 -27.05 22.35
N THR A 130 0.19 -25.92 21.85
CA THR A 130 1.62 -25.77 21.50
C THR A 130 2.49 -25.40 22.70
N GLN A 131 1.89 -24.83 23.76
CA GLN A 131 2.56 -24.57 25.04
C GLN A 131 3.05 -25.84 25.76
N LYS A 132 2.49 -27.03 25.46
CA LYS A 132 2.91 -28.29 26.11
C LYS A 132 4.17 -28.92 25.51
N ILE A 133 4.59 -28.50 24.31
CA ILE A 133 5.71 -29.14 23.58
C ILE A 133 7.06 -28.48 23.91
N PHE A 134 7.07 -27.25 24.43
CA PHE A 134 8.27 -26.59 24.92
C PHE A 134 8.08 -26.27 26.40
N ALA A 135 8.88 -26.92 27.25
CA ALA A 135 8.73 -26.96 28.69
C ALA A 135 8.51 -25.57 29.31
N ARG A 136 7.50 -25.49 30.19
CA ARG A 136 7.39 -24.47 31.24
C ARG A 136 8.72 -24.40 31.99
N GLN A 137 9.59 -23.46 31.64
CA GLN A 137 10.38 -22.81 32.68
C GLN A 137 9.40 -21.88 33.39
N GLN A 138 8.94 -22.32 34.56
CA GLN A 138 8.33 -21.45 35.54
C GLN A 138 9.28 -20.27 35.71
N VAL A 139 8.83 -19.07 35.35
CA VAL A 139 9.40 -17.86 35.91
C VAL A 139 8.93 -17.89 37.36
N THR A 140 9.73 -18.50 38.22
CA THR A 140 9.63 -18.24 39.65
C THR A 140 9.93 -16.76 39.80
N GLU A 141 8.94 -15.98 40.21
CA GLU A 141 9.16 -14.68 40.85
C GLU A 141 10.02 -14.96 42.07
N VAL A 142 11.33 -14.87 41.87
CA VAL A 142 12.25 -14.75 42.99
C VAL A 142 12.50 -13.25 43.11
N GLU A 143 11.89 -12.64 44.13
CA GLU A 143 12.30 -11.34 44.65
C GLU A 143 13.74 -11.46 45.17
N HIS A 144 14.71 -11.47 44.25
CA HIS A 144 16.10 -11.23 44.60
C HIS A 144 16.33 -9.73 44.52
N ARG A 145 16.46 -9.09 45.70
CA ARG A 145 17.04 -7.76 45.82
C ARG A 145 18.42 -7.79 45.18
N VAL A 146 18.54 -7.19 44.00
CA VAL A 146 19.79 -7.11 43.24
C VAL A 146 20.72 -6.13 43.97
N HIS A 147 21.79 -6.66 44.57
CA HIS A 147 22.84 -5.86 45.21
C HIS A 147 24.05 -5.62 44.27
N GLY A 148 23.86 -5.62 42.95
CA GLY A 148 24.94 -5.52 41.96
C GLY A 148 24.52 -4.90 40.62
N LEU A 149 25.50 -4.69 39.73
CA LEU A 149 25.30 -4.22 38.36
C LEU A 149 24.40 -5.19 37.58
N ALA A 150 23.37 -4.68 36.89
CA ALA A 150 22.54 -5.48 35.99
C ALA A 150 22.76 -5.04 34.54
N MET A 151 22.70 -5.98 33.60
CA MET A 151 22.83 -5.67 32.18
C MET A 151 21.92 -6.57 31.34
N THR A 152 21.40 -5.99 30.26
CA THR A 152 20.72 -6.75 29.20
C THR A 152 21.26 -6.33 27.85
N ALA A 153 21.42 -7.28 26.93
CA ALA A 153 21.98 -7.03 25.60
C ALA A 153 21.14 -7.70 24.51
N MET A 154 20.92 -6.98 23.42
CA MET A 154 20.22 -7.47 22.23
C MET A 154 20.82 -6.82 20.97
N GLY A 155 21.33 -7.66 20.06
CA GLY A 155 22.03 -7.19 18.87
C GLY A 155 23.20 -6.28 19.25
N PRO A 156 23.35 -5.11 18.62
CA PRO A 156 24.42 -4.17 18.93
C PRO A 156 24.09 -3.26 20.13
N LEU A 157 22.96 -3.41 20.83
CA LEU A 157 22.63 -2.57 21.98
C LEU A 157 22.69 -3.34 23.30
N ALA A 158 23.16 -2.67 24.36
CA ALA A 158 23.04 -3.16 25.72
C ALA A 158 22.69 -2.03 26.68
N HIS A 159 21.89 -2.33 27.69
CA HIS A 159 21.53 -1.42 28.77
C HIS A 159 22.19 -1.90 30.06
N VAL A 160 22.93 -1.01 30.71
CA VAL A 160 23.61 -1.24 31.98
C VAL A 160 22.88 -0.45 33.06
N TYR A 161 22.47 -1.13 34.14
CA TYR A 161 21.75 -0.56 35.26
C TYR A 161 22.63 -0.62 36.51
N ILE A 162 22.81 0.53 37.15
CA ILE A 162 23.71 0.73 38.26
C ILE A 162 22.88 0.80 39.55
N PRO A 163 23.25 0.04 40.59
CA PRO A 163 22.45 -0.03 41.82
C PRO A 163 22.50 1.25 42.67
N THR A 164 23.41 2.19 42.36
CA THR A 164 23.59 3.43 43.11
C THR A 164 23.89 4.56 42.13
N PRO A 165 23.16 5.70 42.20
CA PRO A 165 23.42 6.84 41.34
C PRO A 165 24.86 7.33 41.48
N LEU A 166 25.47 7.70 40.35
CA LEU A 166 26.83 8.22 40.28
C LEU A 166 26.84 9.73 40.09
N THR A 167 27.98 10.38 40.33
CA THR A 167 28.16 11.78 39.93
C THR A 167 28.38 11.90 38.42
N LEU A 168 28.14 13.07 37.83
CA LEU A 168 28.35 13.26 36.39
C LEU A 168 29.81 12.99 35.97
N ASP A 169 30.78 13.37 36.80
CA ASP A 169 32.20 13.10 36.56
C ASP A 169 32.49 11.58 36.54
N ASP A 170 31.83 10.83 37.42
CA ASP A 170 31.91 9.37 37.45
C ASP A 170 31.29 8.73 36.21
N TYR A 171 30.15 9.25 35.74
CA TYR A 171 29.53 8.80 34.49
C TYR A 171 30.46 9.01 33.30
N ASP A 172 31.11 10.18 33.20
CA ASP A 172 32.06 10.49 32.15
C ASP A 172 33.31 9.59 32.20
N ALA A 173 33.89 9.40 33.38
CA ALA A 173 35.06 8.54 33.56
C ALA A 173 34.76 7.09 33.18
N LEU A 174 33.62 6.55 33.62
CA LEU A 174 33.19 5.20 33.29
C LEU A 174 32.87 5.03 31.80
N ALA A 175 32.20 6.00 31.17
CA ALA A 175 31.92 5.95 29.74
C ALA A 175 33.22 5.92 28.92
N ASN A 176 34.21 6.72 29.30
CA ASN A 176 35.53 6.69 28.70
C ASN A 176 36.22 5.32 28.86
N ASP A 177 36.17 4.73 30.05
CA ASP A 177 36.76 3.40 30.30
C ASP A 177 36.01 2.27 29.58
N LEU A 178 34.69 2.36 29.45
CA LEU A 178 33.90 1.39 28.67
C LEU A 178 34.32 1.44 27.19
N VAL A 179 34.52 2.61 26.62
CA VAL A 179 35.01 2.75 25.24
C VAL A 179 36.42 2.18 25.06
N HIS A 180 37.35 2.54 25.95
CA HIS A 180 38.78 2.26 25.75
C HIS A 180 39.21 0.89 26.29
N ASN A 181 38.70 0.48 27.46
CA ASN A 181 39.09 -0.77 28.12
C ASN A 181 38.13 -1.92 27.80
N ALA A 182 36.82 -1.64 27.68
CA ALA A 182 35.83 -2.62 27.23
C ALA A 182 35.55 -2.56 25.71
N HIS A 183 36.32 -1.77 24.97
CA HIS A 183 36.28 -1.71 23.50
C HIS A 183 34.88 -1.43 22.91
N ILE A 184 34.03 -0.72 23.63
CA ILE A 184 32.68 -0.39 23.17
C ILE A 184 32.75 0.73 22.13
N PRO A 185 32.20 0.55 20.91
CA PRO A 185 32.27 1.57 19.87
C PRO A 185 31.64 2.91 20.24
N LEU A 186 30.49 2.87 20.94
CA LEU A 186 29.74 4.04 21.37
C LEU A 186 29.08 3.77 22.72
N VAL A 187 29.24 4.67 23.68
CA VAL A 187 28.57 4.62 24.99
C VAL A 187 27.73 5.88 25.17
N LEU A 188 26.45 5.72 25.48
CA LEU A 188 25.49 6.79 25.64
C LEU A 188 24.95 6.82 27.07
N PHE A 189 24.72 8.01 27.61
CA PHE A 189 23.99 8.19 28.86
C PHE A 189 23.32 9.56 28.91
N ASP A 190 22.23 9.66 29.67
CA ASP A 190 21.54 10.92 29.90
C ASP A 190 22.26 11.71 31.01
N ALA A 191 22.95 12.77 30.62
CA ALA A 191 23.69 13.64 31.55
C ALA A 191 22.84 14.85 32.01
N ASP A 192 21.73 15.13 31.31
CA ASP A 192 20.84 16.27 31.51
C ASP A 192 19.59 16.05 30.66
N THR A 193 18.39 16.28 31.22
CA THR A 193 17.06 15.86 30.73
C THR A 193 16.67 16.19 29.27
N GLY A 194 17.54 16.81 28.47
CA GLY A 194 17.36 17.02 27.03
C GLY A 194 18.58 16.72 26.13
N LYS A 195 19.73 16.28 26.66
CA LYS A 195 20.94 16.00 25.87
C LYS A 195 21.63 14.71 26.30
N ILE A 196 22.00 13.89 25.32
CA ILE A 196 22.66 12.61 25.58
C ILE A 196 24.16 12.76 25.39
N SER A 197 24.92 12.47 26.44
CA SER A 197 26.38 12.36 26.35
C SER A 197 26.74 11.09 25.60
N ALA A 198 27.65 11.20 24.64
CA ALA A 198 28.08 10.12 23.78
C ALA A 198 29.60 10.02 23.80
N TRP A 199 30.14 8.88 24.21
CA TRP A 199 31.57 8.61 24.20
C TRP A 199 31.95 7.67 23.07
N THR A 200 32.97 8.06 22.31
CA THR A 200 33.63 7.21 21.30
C THR A 200 35.14 7.24 21.51
N LYS A 201 35.89 6.45 20.73
CA LYS A 201 37.37 6.46 20.78
C LYS A 201 37.97 7.81 20.41
N GLU A 202 37.22 8.64 19.70
CA GLU A 202 37.59 10.01 19.31
C GLU A 202 37.31 11.04 20.42
N GLY A 203 36.60 10.65 21.48
CA GLY A 203 36.30 11.47 22.65
C GLY A 203 34.80 11.66 22.89
N LYS A 204 34.49 12.60 23.79
CA LYS A 204 33.11 12.94 24.16
C LYS A 204 32.44 13.81 23.09
N CYS A 205 31.21 13.44 22.76
CA CYS A 205 30.29 14.12 21.86
C CYS A 205 28.94 14.32 22.57
N LEU A 206 28.05 15.13 21.98
CA LEU A 206 26.73 15.42 22.53
C LEU A 206 25.63 15.26 21.47
N LEU A 207 24.56 14.53 21.77
CA LEU A 207 23.36 14.51 20.93
C LEU A 207 22.34 15.55 21.43
N PRO A 208 21.72 16.34 20.52
CA PRO A 208 21.72 16.20 19.05
C PRO A 208 22.83 16.93 18.28
N GLU A 209 23.71 17.70 18.94
CA GLU A 209 24.65 18.63 18.30
C GLU A 209 25.70 17.94 17.41
N ASP A 210 26.27 16.84 17.87
CA ASP A 210 27.33 16.07 17.21
C ASP A 210 26.81 14.83 16.47
N LYS A 211 25.51 14.78 16.13
CA LYS A 211 24.89 13.61 15.50
C LYS A 211 25.60 13.13 14.22
N GLU A 212 26.14 14.03 13.40
CA GLU A 212 26.88 13.68 12.18
C GLU A 212 28.19 12.96 12.47
N LYS A 213 28.85 13.26 13.60
CA LYS A 213 30.08 12.59 14.02
C LYS A 213 29.80 11.18 14.54
N ILE A 214 28.67 11.01 15.24
CA ILE A 214 28.29 9.74 15.87
C ILE A 214 27.67 8.77 14.85
N LEU A 215 26.71 9.28 14.06
CA LEU A 215 25.86 8.49 13.16
C LEU A 215 26.30 8.57 11.69
N GLY A 216 27.20 9.48 11.35
CA GLY A 216 27.67 9.71 9.98
C GLY A 216 26.74 10.67 9.22
N ALA A 217 27.33 11.66 8.55
CA ALA A 217 26.57 12.65 7.77
C ALA A 217 25.74 12.02 6.64
N ASP A 218 26.18 10.87 6.11
CA ASP A 218 25.52 10.17 5.00
C ASP A 218 24.41 9.21 5.46
N HIS A 219 24.09 9.15 6.76
CA HIS A 219 23.03 8.27 7.24
C HIS A 219 21.67 8.71 6.68
N PRO A 220 20.92 7.85 5.96
CA PRO A 220 19.70 8.23 5.24
C PRO A 220 18.58 8.77 6.13
N PHE A 221 18.62 8.41 7.42
CA PHE A 221 17.62 8.78 8.43
C PHE A 221 18.23 9.55 9.61
N LEU A 222 19.33 10.28 9.39
CA LEU A 222 20.12 10.91 10.45
C LEU A 222 19.29 11.69 11.50
N ALA A 223 18.35 12.52 11.06
CA ALA A 223 17.54 13.35 11.95
C ALA A 223 16.55 12.52 12.78
N GLU A 224 15.84 11.58 12.17
CA GLU A 224 14.95 10.63 12.83
C GLU A 224 15.70 9.75 13.82
N LEU A 225 16.79 9.13 13.37
CA LEU A 225 17.57 8.21 14.18
C LEU A 225 18.18 8.90 15.40
N CYS A 226 18.67 10.14 15.24
CA CYS A 226 19.13 10.95 16.37
C CYS A 226 18.02 11.16 17.41
N ARG A 227 16.78 11.45 16.98
CA ARG A 227 15.64 11.60 17.90
C ARG A 227 15.27 10.28 18.54
N ASP A 228 15.27 9.18 17.78
CA ASP A 228 14.91 7.85 18.28
C ASP A 228 15.94 7.34 19.30
N LEU A 229 17.24 7.62 19.11
CA LEU A 229 18.30 7.31 20.08
C LEU A 229 18.21 8.15 21.36
N ILE A 230 17.92 9.45 21.23
CA ILE A 230 17.66 10.30 22.40
C ILE A 230 16.47 9.74 23.18
N ALA A 231 15.36 9.45 22.49
CA ALA A 231 14.18 8.87 23.12
C ALA A 231 14.45 7.51 23.78
N LEU A 232 15.32 6.68 23.20
CA LEU A 232 15.76 5.42 23.80
C LEU A 232 16.54 5.65 25.11
N CYS A 233 17.48 6.58 25.13
CA CYS A 233 18.28 6.87 26.33
C CYS A 233 17.43 7.50 27.45
N GLN A 234 16.41 8.28 27.08
CA GLN A 234 15.50 8.94 28.03
C GLN A 234 14.29 8.08 28.41
N HIS A 235 14.16 6.87 27.85
CA HIS A 235 13.06 5.99 28.17
C HIS A 235 13.13 5.57 29.66
N PRO A 236 12.02 5.52 30.42
CA PRO A 236 12.05 5.20 31.86
C PRO A 236 12.69 3.85 32.20
N GLU A 237 12.62 2.90 31.27
CA GLU A 237 13.22 1.56 31.40
C GLU A 237 14.63 1.46 30.79
N SER A 238 15.21 2.57 30.32
CA SER A 238 16.58 2.57 29.79
C SER A 238 17.59 2.41 30.91
N GLY A 239 18.67 1.66 30.65
CA GLY A 239 19.81 1.61 31.55
C GLY A 239 20.52 2.97 31.69
N ASP A 240 21.19 3.13 32.84
CA ASP A 240 22.06 4.27 33.14
C ASP A 240 23.13 4.50 32.06
N PHE A 241 23.62 3.43 31.45
CA PHE A 241 24.37 3.48 30.20
C PHE A 241 23.68 2.65 29.13
N VAL A 242 23.63 3.20 27.91
CA VAL A 242 23.28 2.49 26.68
C VAL A 242 24.56 2.27 25.88
N LEU A 243 25.00 1.03 25.80
CA LEU A 243 26.14 0.61 24.99
C LEU A 243 25.67 0.34 23.57
N CYS A 244 26.45 0.80 22.59
CA CYS A 244 26.18 0.58 21.18
C CYS A 244 27.43 0.04 20.46
N GLY A 245 27.27 -1.18 19.92
CA GLY A 245 28.24 -1.89 19.10
C GLY A 245 28.35 -1.36 17.68
N TRP A 246 27.63 -0.30 17.31
CA TRP A 246 27.69 0.34 16.00
C TRP A 246 28.14 1.79 16.11
N ARG A 247 28.96 2.24 15.15
CA ARG A 247 29.29 3.65 14.93
C ARG A 247 29.59 3.88 13.45
N ALA A 248 29.47 5.13 13.00
CA ALA A 248 29.84 5.50 11.65
C ALA A 248 31.32 5.15 11.34
N GLY A 249 31.55 4.53 10.18
CA GLY A 249 32.89 4.12 9.73
C GLY A 249 33.50 2.92 10.48
N GLY A 250 32.81 2.34 11.47
CA GLY A 250 33.23 1.12 12.16
C GLY A 250 32.56 -0.13 11.59
N GLU A 251 33.15 -1.30 11.88
CA GLU A 251 32.42 -2.57 11.72
C GLU A 251 31.40 -2.73 12.85
N SER A 252 30.20 -3.22 12.52
CA SER A 252 29.14 -3.48 13.49
C SER A 252 29.50 -4.65 14.41
N ILE A 253 29.35 -4.46 15.71
CA ILE A 253 29.54 -5.47 16.74
C ILE A 253 28.18 -5.80 17.37
N THR A 254 27.89 -7.07 17.50
CA THR A 254 26.73 -7.58 18.24
C THR A 254 27.20 -8.21 19.54
N PHE A 255 26.51 -7.92 20.63
CA PHE A 255 26.88 -8.41 21.96
C PHE A 255 26.49 -9.89 22.16
N PRO A 256 25.32 -10.36 21.70
CA PRO A 256 25.05 -11.79 21.56
C PRO A 256 25.93 -12.46 20.49
N GLN A 257 26.15 -13.77 20.61
CA GLN A 257 26.93 -14.53 19.63
C GLN A 257 26.16 -14.75 18.32
N GLU A 258 26.22 -13.77 17.43
CA GLU A 258 25.48 -13.72 16.16
C GLU A 258 26.38 -13.20 15.01
N ASN A 259 25.99 -13.49 13.76
CA ASN A 259 26.68 -13.10 12.53
C ASN A 259 25.95 -11.98 11.76
N GLY A 260 24.78 -11.60 12.25
CA GLY A 260 23.96 -10.50 11.77
C GLY A 260 23.11 -10.01 12.93
N SER A 261 22.81 -8.73 12.96
CA SER A 261 22.04 -8.14 14.06
C SER A 261 21.07 -7.09 13.56
N HIS A 262 20.13 -6.75 14.41
CA HIS A 262 19.25 -5.61 14.27
C HIS A 262 19.14 -4.93 15.67
N CYS A 263 18.27 -3.92 15.84
CA CYS A 263 18.04 -3.12 17.05
C CYS A 263 19.03 -1.98 17.34
N GLY A 264 20.00 -1.72 16.47
CA GLY A 264 20.88 -0.57 16.55
C GLY A 264 20.59 0.53 15.51
N PRO A 265 21.52 1.50 15.42
CA PRO A 265 21.45 2.62 14.50
C PRO A 265 22.01 2.37 13.08
N GLY A 266 22.36 1.12 12.73
CA GLY A 266 22.99 0.83 11.44
C GLY A 266 22.09 1.16 10.23
N PRO A 267 22.68 1.63 9.11
CA PRO A 267 21.91 1.98 7.92
C PRO A 267 21.22 0.79 7.28
N GLU A 268 21.77 -0.42 7.37
CA GLU A 268 21.13 -1.61 6.79
C GLU A 268 20.01 -2.16 7.68
N GLU A 269 20.11 -2.02 9.01
CA GLU A 269 19.05 -2.44 9.93
C GLU A 269 17.90 -1.43 10.05
N THR A 270 18.16 -0.14 9.80
CA THR A 270 17.12 0.90 9.76
C THR A 270 16.35 0.94 8.44
N ARG A 271 16.80 0.20 7.42
CA ARG A 271 16.13 0.07 6.13
C ARG A 271 15.19 -1.14 6.09
N GLY A 272 13.94 -0.90 6.49
CA GLY A 272 12.82 -1.77 6.14
C GLY A 272 12.32 -1.53 4.69
N PHE A 273 11.38 -2.35 4.25
CA PHE A 273 10.66 -2.13 2.99
C PHE A 273 9.16 -2.33 3.20
N SER A 274 8.35 -1.77 2.30
CA SER A 274 6.91 -2.01 2.22
C SER A 274 6.45 -2.15 0.77
N LEU A 275 5.65 -3.16 0.50
CA LEU A 275 4.91 -3.38 -0.73
C LEU A 275 3.42 -3.28 -0.38
N LEU A 276 2.77 -2.25 -0.90
CA LEU A 276 1.41 -1.86 -0.58
C LEU A 276 0.59 -1.78 -1.88
N PRO A 277 -0.74 -1.95 -1.84
CA PRO A 277 -1.62 -1.63 -2.96
C PRO A 277 -1.40 -0.18 -3.44
N ASP A 278 -1.43 0.05 -4.75
CA ASP A 278 -1.12 1.35 -5.38
C ASP A 278 -2.01 2.52 -4.90
N ASP A 279 -3.22 2.22 -4.43
CA ASP A 279 -4.17 3.20 -3.91
C ASP A 279 -4.18 3.30 -2.39
N THR A 280 -3.15 2.76 -1.74
CA THR A 280 -2.95 2.97 -0.31
C THR A 280 -2.73 4.46 -0.06
N VAL A 281 -3.68 5.09 0.63
CA VAL A 281 -3.57 6.49 1.02
C VAL A 281 -2.51 6.62 2.12
N LEU A 282 -1.31 7.05 1.72
CA LEU A 282 -0.22 7.38 2.63
C LEU A 282 -0.30 8.86 3.05
N PRO A 283 0.18 9.23 4.24
CA PRO A 283 0.24 10.63 4.65
C PRO A 283 1.00 11.49 3.62
N GLU A 284 0.49 12.67 3.30
CA GLU A 284 1.04 13.58 2.27
C GLU A 284 2.43 14.18 2.61
N GLU A 285 3.05 13.80 3.73
CA GLU A 285 4.35 14.36 4.10
C GLU A 285 5.42 13.97 3.06
N ARG A 286 6.13 14.99 2.56
CA ARG A 286 7.15 14.95 1.48
C ARG A 286 8.43 14.15 1.83
N LYS A 287 8.32 13.03 2.53
CA LYS A 287 9.46 12.17 2.85
C LYS A 287 9.57 11.06 1.80
N SER A 288 10.80 10.70 1.43
CA SER A 288 11.08 9.59 0.50
C SER A 288 11.00 8.21 1.17
N TYR A 289 10.54 8.15 2.42
CA TYR A 289 10.47 6.94 3.25
C TYR A 289 9.21 6.97 4.14
N LEU A 290 8.82 5.79 4.63
CA LEU A 290 7.70 5.60 5.54
C LEU A 290 8.20 5.24 6.94
N ARG A 291 7.50 5.72 7.96
CA ARG A 291 7.60 5.24 9.33
C ARG A 291 6.46 4.26 9.65
N PRO A 292 6.60 3.38 10.66
CA PRO A 292 5.53 2.48 11.09
C PRO A 292 4.20 3.18 11.41
N HIS A 293 4.25 4.43 11.88
CA HIS A 293 3.05 5.23 12.15
C HIS A 293 2.29 5.61 10.87
N ASP A 294 2.99 5.78 9.75
CA ASP A 294 2.37 6.11 8.45
C ASP A 294 1.59 4.90 7.93
N LEU A 295 2.17 3.71 8.01
CA LEU A 295 1.50 2.44 7.69
C LEU A 295 0.27 2.22 8.57
N ARG A 296 0.39 2.49 9.88
CA ARG A 296 -0.74 2.43 10.81
C ARG A 296 -1.85 3.37 10.36
N THR A 297 -1.54 4.64 10.12
CA THR A 297 -2.53 5.65 9.70
C THR A 297 -3.24 5.26 8.41
N ALA A 298 -2.50 4.78 7.42
CA ALA A 298 -3.04 4.29 6.16
C ALA A 298 -3.98 3.07 6.36
N ALA A 299 -3.61 2.12 7.22
CA ALA A 299 -4.48 0.98 7.56
C ALA A 299 -5.79 1.42 8.25
N PHE A 300 -5.73 2.39 9.17
CA PHE A 300 -6.92 2.94 9.82
C PHE A 300 -7.86 3.66 8.82
N HIS A 301 -7.29 4.33 7.81
CA HIS A 301 -8.06 4.95 6.74
C HIS A 301 -8.85 3.91 5.93
N ILE A 302 -8.19 2.83 5.48
CA ILE A 302 -8.83 1.75 4.72
C ILE A 302 -9.94 1.06 5.52
N LEU A 303 -9.75 0.88 6.83
CA LEU A 303 -10.74 0.26 7.70
C LEU A 303 -11.92 1.20 8.05
N GLY A 304 -11.96 2.42 7.53
CA GLY A 304 -12.98 3.42 7.86
C GLY A 304 -12.94 3.87 9.33
N ARG A 305 -11.78 3.70 10.00
CA ARG A 305 -11.54 4.01 11.42
C ARG A 305 -10.71 5.28 11.60
N SER A 306 -10.48 6.04 10.54
CA SER A 306 -9.81 7.33 10.62
C SER A 306 -10.77 8.39 11.16
N GLU A 307 -10.26 9.26 12.05
CA GLU A 307 -10.99 10.47 12.49
C GLU A 307 -11.25 11.43 11.32
N ARG A 308 -10.44 11.35 10.24
CA ARG A 308 -10.70 12.02 8.97
C ARG A 308 -11.56 11.10 8.09
N ARG A 309 -12.88 11.29 8.14
CA ARG A 309 -13.88 10.62 7.29
C ARG A 309 -13.85 11.05 5.81
N SER A 310 -13.08 12.06 5.46
CA SER A 310 -12.94 12.46 4.07
C SER A 310 -12.06 11.44 3.35
N ALA A 311 -12.65 10.64 2.46
CA ALA A 311 -11.92 10.19 1.27
C ALA A 311 -11.17 11.43 0.73
N PRO A 312 -9.91 11.30 0.26
CA PRO A 312 -9.25 12.41 -0.39
C PRO A 312 -10.21 12.94 -1.45
N ARG A 313 -10.71 14.17 -1.25
CA ARG A 313 -11.38 14.89 -2.34
C ARG A 313 -10.39 14.82 -3.50
N PRO A 314 -10.81 14.48 -4.72
CA PRO A 314 -9.91 14.53 -5.87
C PRO A 314 -9.20 15.88 -5.80
N VAL A 315 -7.90 15.82 -5.53
CA VAL A 315 -7.08 17.03 -5.44
C VAL A 315 -7.10 17.54 -6.86
N ARG A 316 -7.94 18.54 -7.13
CA ARG A 316 -7.89 19.29 -8.39
C ARG A 316 -6.42 19.62 -8.61
N ARG A 317 -5.82 19.07 -9.67
CA ARG A 317 -4.49 19.53 -10.08
C ARG A 317 -4.60 21.06 -10.20
N PRO A 318 -3.75 21.85 -9.53
CA PRO A 318 -3.72 23.28 -9.76
C PRO A 318 -3.23 23.48 -11.19
N GLY A 319 -4.17 23.62 -12.12
CA GLY A 319 -3.92 23.61 -13.56
C GLY A 319 -5.24 23.80 -14.29
N ASP A 320 -5.16 24.49 -15.42
CA ASP A 320 -6.20 24.80 -16.41
C ASP A 320 -7.62 24.28 -16.07
N LYS A 321 -8.52 25.17 -15.65
CA LYS A 321 -9.91 24.83 -15.28
C LYS A 321 -10.73 24.19 -16.41
N ARG A 322 -10.22 24.27 -17.64
CA ARG A 322 -10.83 23.67 -18.83
C ARG A 322 -10.35 22.26 -19.11
N LEU A 323 -9.40 21.75 -18.34
CA LEU A 323 -8.92 20.38 -18.43
C LEU A 323 -9.88 19.45 -17.70
N VAL A 324 -10.45 18.50 -18.43
CA VAL A 324 -11.48 17.58 -17.96
C VAL A 324 -11.05 16.17 -18.32
N ARG A 325 -11.19 15.24 -17.38
CA ARG A 325 -10.92 13.82 -17.58
C ARG A 325 -12.22 13.06 -17.74
N VAL A 326 -12.36 12.37 -18.86
CA VAL A 326 -13.50 11.51 -19.17
C VAL A 326 -13.07 10.06 -19.11
N MET A 327 -13.91 9.21 -18.54
CA MET A 327 -13.74 7.76 -18.52
C MET A 327 -14.97 7.09 -19.14
N THR A 328 -14.75 6.10 -20.00
CA THR A 328 -15.78 5.12 -20.36
C THR A 328 -15.39 3.75 -19.85
N TYR A 329 -16.34 3.02 -19.27
CA TYR A 329 -16.06 1.73 -18.65
C TYR A 329 -17.28 0.79 -18.66
N ASN A 330 -17.18 -0.30 -19.43
CA ASN A 330 -18.11 -1.42 -19.30
C ASN A 330 -17.77 -2.18 -18.01
N VAL A 331 -18.71 -2.19 -17.05
CA VAL A 331 -18.47 -2.72 -15.70
C VAL A 331 -18.90 -4.17 -15.53
N HIS A 332 -19.44 -4.81 -16.58
CA HIS A 332 -19.88 -6.20 -16.57
C HIS A 332 -20.75 -6.53 -15.34
N SER A 333 -21.69 -5.63 -15.05
CA SER A 333 -22.58 -5.71 -13.88
C SER A 333 -21.85 -5.87 -12.55
N CYS A 334 -20.68 -5.23 -12.46
CA CYS A 334 -19.74 -5.30 -11.35
C CYS A 334 -19.26 -6.72 -11.00
N ILE A 335 -19.46 -7.69 -11.91
CA ILE A 335 -19.00 -9.07 -11.77
C ILE A 335 -17.58 -9.13 -12.32
N GLY A 336 -16.64 -9.30 -11.40
CA GLY A 336 -15.23 -9.35 -11.75
C GLY A 336 -14.84 -10.66 -12.41
N MET A 337 -13.62 -10.70 -12.92
CA MET A 337 -12.98 -11.91 -13.47
C MET A 337 -12.75 -13.00 -12.41
N ASP A 338 -12.98 -12.69 -11.13
CA ASP A 338 -13.01 -13.62 -10.01
C ASP A 338 -14.42 -14.14 -9.67
N GLY A 339 -15.44 -13.71 -10.43
CA GLY A 339 -16.85 -14.09 -10.26
C GLY A 339 -17.57 -13.38 -9.12
N LYS A 340 -16.92 -12.43 -8.44
CA LYS A 340 -17.54 -11.69 -7.33
C LYS A 340 -18.21 -10.42 -7.82
N ILE A 341 -19.34 -10.09 -7.23
CA ILE A 341 -20.04 -8.83 -7.43
C ILE A 341 -19.49 -7.80 -6.44
N SER A 342 -18.93 -6.69 -6.92
CA SER A 342 -18.49 -5.60 -6.05
C SER A 342 -18.50 -4.25 -6.79
N PRO A 343 -19.57 -3.44 -6.61
CA PRO A 343 -19.61 -2.07 -7.09
C PRO A 343 -18.49 -1.20 -6.49
N GLU A 344 -18.11 -1.44 -5.24
CA GLU A 344 -17.03 -0.72 -4.56
C GLU A 344 -15.68 -0.96 -5.24
N ARG A 345 -15.44 -2.16 -5.76
CA ARG A 345 -14.22 -2.46 -6.55
C ARG A 345 -14.18 -1.64 -7.84
N ILE A 346 -15.31 -1.48 -8.52
CA ILE A 346 -15.42 -0.64 -9.71
C ILE A 346 -15.18 0.83 -9.33
N ALA A 347 -15.80 1.31 -8.26
CA ALA A 347 -15.59 2.67 -7.76
C ALA A 347 -14.13 2.92 -7.38
N ARG A 348 -13.44 1.94 -6.79
CA ARG A 348 -12.01 2.00 -6.47
C ARG A 348 -11.14 2.12 -7.73
N VAL A 349 -11.43 1.37 -8.80
CA VAL A 349 -10.77 1.55 -10.12
C VAL A 349 -10.98 2.98 -10.63
N ILE A 350 -12.23 3.47 -10.62
CA ILE A 350 -12.55 4.81 -11.10
C ILE A 350 -11.80 5.87 -10.27
N ALA A 351 -11.81 5.74 -8.95
CA ALA A 351 -11.17 6.68 -8.02
C ALA A 351 -9.64 6.77 -8.22
N GLN A 352 -8.96 5.66 -8.55
CA GLN A 352 -7.52 5.65 -8.85
C GLN A 352 -7.15 6.58 -10.02
N HIS A 353 -8.09 6.81 -10.95
CA HIS A 353 -7.86 7.62 -12.15
C HIS A 353 -8.50 9.00 -12.10
N GLN A 354 -9.28 9.29 -11.06
CA GLN A 354 -9.88 10.60 -10.78
C GLN A 354 -10.53 11.26 -12.02
N PRO A 355 -11.41 10.56 -12.78
CA PRO A 355 -12.14 11.21 -13.86
C PRO A 355 -13.16 12.22 -13.31
N ASP A 356 -13.47 13.24 -14.10
CA ASP A 356 -14.52 14.21 -13.80
C ASP A 356 -15.88 13.76 -14.34
N ILE A 357 -15.88 12.98 -15.44
CA ILE A 357 -17.07 12.42 -16.09
C ILE A 357 -16.84 10.93 -16.33
N VAL A 358 -17.82 10.10 -15.97
CA VAL A 358 -17.74 8.64 -16.10
C VAL A 358 -18.98 8.12 -16.84
N ALA A 359 -18.76 7.46 -17.96
CA ALA A 359 -19.76 6.73 -18.72
C ALA A 359 -19.66 5.23 -18.40
N LEU A 360 -20.67 4.67 -17.75
CA LEU A 360 -20.72 3.25 -17.38
C LEU A 360 -21.68 2.49 -18.28
N GLN A 361 -21.28 1.29 -18.69
CA GLN A 361 -22.14 0.35 -19.42
C GLN A 361 -22.35 -0.93 -18.61
N GLU A 362 -23.44 -1.63 -18.88
CA GLU A 362 -23.79 -2.92 -18.25
C GLU A 362 -24.07 -2.87 -16.74
N VAL A 363 -24.73 -1.82 -16.28
CA VAL A 363 -25.05 -1.61 -14.86
C VAL A 363 -26.37 -2.29 -14.51
N ASP A 364 -26.38 -3.10 -13.45
CA ASP A 364 -27.62 -3.66 -12.88
C ASP A 364 -28.21 -2.74 -11.80
N VAL A 365 -29.54 -2.65 -11.77
CA VAL A 365 -30.29 -2.04 -10.66
C VAL A 365 -31.42 -2.98 -10.28
N GLY A 366 -31.43 -3.44 -9.03
CA GLY A 366 -32.51 -4.29 -8.48
C GLY A 366 -32.53 -5.75 -8.96
N LYS A 367 -31.57 -6.19 -9.80
CA LYS A 367 -31.53 -7.55 -10.32
C LYS A 367 -31.21 -8.61 -9.26
N SER A 368 -31.97 -9.70 -9.25
CA SER A 368 -31.75 -10.88 -8.41
C SER A 368 -30.34 -11.46 -8.56
N ARG A 369 -29.82 -11.54 -9.79
CA ARG A 369 -28.45 -12.06 -10.06
C ARG A 369 -27.33 -11.28 -9.38
N THR A 370 -27.58 -10.01 -9.04
CA THR A 370 -26.63 -9.12 -8.36
C THR A 370 -27.07 -8.77 -6.94
N GLY A 371 -28.00 -9.55 -6.37
CA GLY A 371 -28.46 -9.39 -4.99
C GLY A 371 -29.34 -8.17 -4.75
N GLY A 372 -29.99 -7.63 -5.80
CA GLY A 372 -30.87 -6.47 -5.71
C GLY A 372 -30.14 -5.13 -5.53
N ILE A 373 -28.83 -5.10 -5.76
CA ILE A 373 -28.02 -3.89 -5.56
C ILE A 373 -28.33 -2.87 -6.66
N ASP A 374 -28.52 -1.61 -6.29
CA ASP A 374 -28.43 -0.48 -7.22
C ASP A 374 -26.95 -0.13 -7.43
N GLN A 375 -26.36 -0.67 -8.50
CA GLN A 375 -24.94 -0.54 -8.74
C GLN A 375 -24.53 0.89 -9.11
N ALA A 376 -25.36 1.60 -9.91
CA ALA A 376 -25.13 2.99 -10.28
C ALA A 376 -25.07 3.87 -9.02
N HIS A 377 -26.07 3.74 -8.15
CA HIS A 377 -26.14 4.50 -6.90
C HIS A 377 -24.95 4.19 -5.98
N ARG A 378 -24.58 2.92 -5.81
CA ARG A 378 -23.44 2.53 -4.96
C ARG A 378 -22.11 3.10 -5.45
N ILE A 379 -21.85 3.04 -6.75
CA ILE A 379 -20.64 3.60 -7.36
C ILE A 379 -20.62 5.11 -7.19
N ALA A 380 -21.73 5.79 -7.51
CA ALA A 380 -21.88 7.24 -7.39
C ALA A 380 -21.68 7.72 -5.94
N GLN A 381 -22.24 7.00 -4.96
CA GLN A 381 -22.08 7.29 -3.53
C GLN A 381 -20.61 7.20 -3.10
N TYR A 382 -19.88 6.17 -3.53
CA TYR A 382 -18.46 6.00 -3.21
C TYR A 382 -17.60 7.11 -3.82
N LEU A 383 -17.91 7.50 -5.07
CA LEU A 383 -17.19 8.54 -5.81
C LEU A 383 -17.61 9.98 -5.44
N GLN A 384 -18.66 10.15 -4.65
CA GLN A 384 -19.28 11.45 -4.36
C GLN A 384 -19.69 12.20 -5.63
N MET A 385 -20.30 11.48 -6.59
CA MET A 385 -20.80 12.01 -7.84
C MET A 385 -22.33 11.92 -7.91
N ASP A 386 -22.94 12.83 -8.66
CA ASP A 386 -24.33 12.69 -9.13
C ASP A 386 -24.37 11.75 -10.33
N PHE A 387 -25.52 11.15 -10.61
CA PHE A 387 -25.67 10.21 -11.72
C PHE A 387 -27.04 10.28 -12.40
N HIS A 388 -27.06 9.96 -13.70
CA HIS A 388 -28.27 9.57 -14.42
C HIS A 388 -28.10 8.15 -14.96
N PHE A 389 -29.14 7.33 -14.80
CA PHE A 389 -29.19 5.95 -15.28
C PHE A 389 -30.33 5.78 -16.28
N TYR A 390 -30.08 5.07 -17.37
CA TYR A 390 -31.09 4.68 -18.34
C TYR A 390 -31.19 3.15 -18.43
N PRO A 391 -32.35 2.56 -18.06
CA PRO A 391 -32.59 1.14 -18.27
C PRO A 391 -32.87 0.86 -19.75
N THR A 392 -31.96 0.17 -20.43
CA THR A 392 -32.20 -0.36 -21.78
C THR A 392 -33.08 -1.60 -21.73
N PHE A 393 -33.03 -2.34 -20.62
CA PHE A 393 -33.83 -3.53 -20.36
C PHE A 393 -34.51 -3.45 -19.00
N ARG A 394 -35.78 -3.87 -18.93
CA ARG A 394 -36.59 -3.89 -17.72
C ARG A 394 -37.48 -5.13 -17.66
N ILE A 395 -37.44 -5.83 -16.53
CA ILE A 395 -38.44 -6.83 -16.12
C ILE A 395 -38.87 -6.48 -14.70
N GLU A 396 -40.14 -6.14 -14.49
CA GLU A 396 -40.65 -5.71 -13.18
C GLU A 396 -39.83 -4.55 -12.59
N GLU A 397 -39.13 -4.80 -11.48
CA GLU A 397 -38.22 -3.88 -10.78
C GLU A 397 -36.74 -4.13 -11.13
N GLU A 398 -36.43 -5.17 -11.90
CA GLU A 398 -35.08 -5.50 -12.37
C GLU A 398 -34.72 -4.68 -13.62
N LEU A 399 -33.70 -3.85 -13.50
CA LEU A 399 -33.24 -2.93 -14.54
C LEU A 399 -31.79 -3.24 -14.94
N TYR A 400 -31.48 -3.03 -16.21
CA TYR A 400 -30.12 -3.09 -16.75
C TYR A 400 -29.93 -2.03 -17.82
N GLY A 401 -28.78 -1.37 -17.82
CA GLY A 401 -28.47 -0.36 -18.81
C GLY A 401 -27.21 0.45 -18.50
N ASP A 402 -27.24 1.71 -18.90
CA ASP A 402 -26.06 2.58 -18.96
C ASP A 402 -26.24 3.78 -18.03
N ALA A 403 -25.13 4.31 -17.50
CA ALA A 403 -25.14 5.46 -16.61
C ALA A 403 -24.10 6.52 -17.00
N ILE A 404 -24.35 7.77 -16.64
CA ILE A 404 -23.35 8.83 -16.64
C ILE A 404 -23.26 9.41 -15.23
N LEU A 405 -22.04 9.48 -14.70
CA LEU A 405 -21.71 10.03 -13.39
C LEU A 405 -20.79 11.25 -13.55
N THR A 406 -21.00 12.28 -12.75
CA THR A 406 -20.09 13.43 -12.67
C THR A 406 -20.32 14.21 -11.37
N HIS A 407 -19.35 15.03 -10.97
CA HIS A 407 -19.51 16.01 -9.89
C HIS A 407 -19.91 17.39 -10.41
N PHE A 408 -19.98 17.58 -11.73
CA PHE A 408 -20.47 18.82 -12.34
C PHE A 408 -21.99 18.84 -12.39
N PRO A 409 -22.61 20.04 -12.36
CA PRO A 409 -24.03 20.16 -12.65
C PRO A 409 -24.34 19.58 -14.03
N MET A 410 -25.31 18.65 -14.10
CA MET A 410 -25.75 18.06 -15.35
C MET A 410 -27.27 17.99 -15.45
N GLN A 411 -27.76 17.98 -16.68
CA GLN A 411 -29.16 17.86 -17.02
C GLN A 411 -29.36 16.71 -18.01
N LEU A 412 -30.30 15.82 -17.73
CA LEU A 412 -30.72 14.81 -18.69
C LEU A 412 -31.42 15.47 -19.89
N VAL A 413 -30.89 15.26 -21.09
CA VAL A 413 -31.46 15.78 -22.34
C VAL A 413 -32.33 14.72 -23.00
N LYS A 414 -31.78 13.52 -23.20
CA LYS A 414 -32.49 12.41 -23.86
C LYS A 414 -32.03 11.05 -23.35
N THR A 415 -32.98 10.15 -23.24
CA THR A 415 -32.73 8.70 -23.20
C THR A 415 -33.56 8.03 -24.28
N GLY A 416 -33.11 6.89 -24.79
CA GLY A 416 -33.86 6.22 -25.84
C GLY A 416 -33.24 4.91 -26.31
N GLN A 417 -34.12 4.03 -26.76
CA GLN A 417 -33.74 2.76 -27.35
C GLN A 417 -33.18 2.99 -28.77
N LEU A 418 -32.10 2.29 -29.10
CA LEU A 418 -31.52 2.28 -30.44
C LEU A 418 -32.13 1.13 -31.27
N PRO A 419 -32.19 1.24 -32.61
CA PRO A 419 -32.80 0.22 -33.45
C PRO A 419 -32.18 -1.17 -33.25
N GLY A 420 -33.01 -2.15 -32.89
CA GLY A 420 -32.65 -3.56 -32.88
C GLY A 420 -32.68 -4.19 -34.27
N LEU A 421 -32.55 -5.52 -34.34
CA LEU A 421 -32.76 -6.27 -35.58
C LEU A 421 -34.16 -6.87 -35.62
N ALA A 422 -35.00 -6.41 -36.56
CA ALA A 422 -36.34 -6.96 -36.78
C ALA A 422 -36.33 -8.48 -37.04
N SER A 423 -35.27 -9.01 -37.66
CA SER A 423 -35.07 -10.45 -37.89
C SER A 423 -34.75 -11.24 -36.61
N ARG A 424 -34.43 -10.56 -35.50
CA ARG A 424 -34.04 -11.14 -34.21
C ARG A 424 -34.59 -10.28 -33.07
N PRO A 425 -35.91 -10.27 -32.84
CA PRO A 425 -36.53 -9.40 -31.83
C PRO A 425 -36.16 -9.77 -30.38
N GLN A 426 -35.61 -10.98 -30.17
CA GLN A 426 -35.18 -11.51 -28.87
C GLN A 426 -33.82 -10.95 -28.40
N LEU A 427 -33.13 -10.15 -29.23
CA LEU A 427 -31.84 -9.59 -28.84
C LEU A 427 -32.01 -8.60 -27.69
N GLU A 428 -31.01 -8.53 -26.82
CA GLU A 428 -30.96 -7.56 -25.73
C GLU A 428 -31.10 -6.14 -26.30
N PRO A 429 -32.12 -5.38 -25.88
CA PRO A 429 -32.30 -3.99 -26.28
C PRO A 429 -31.08 -3.13 -25.95
N ARG A 430 -30.68 -2.28 -26.89
CA ARG A 430 -29.63 -1.29 -26.72
C ARG A 430 -30.20 0.11 -26.72
N GLY A 431 -29.47 1.06 -26.15
CA GLY A 431 -29.91 2.43 -26.04
C GLY A 431 -28.76 3.41 -25.91
N ALA A 432 -29.11 4.67 -25.70
CA ALA A 432 -28.17 5.71 -25.35
C ALA A 432 -28.77 6.64 -24.30
N ILE A 433 -27.88 7.26 -23.53
CA ILE A 433 -28.18 8.32 -22.58
C ILE A 433 -27.38 9.56 -22.96
N TRP A 434 -28.04 10.70 -23.02
CA TRP A 434 -27.46 11.99 -23.34
C TRP A 434 -27.75 12.98 -22.20
N VAL A 435 -26.68 13.49 -21.62
CA VAL A 435 -26.71 14.56 -20.62
C VAL A 435 -25.96 15.80 -21.14
N ARG A 436 -26.42 16.96 -20.71
CA ARG A 436 -25.70 18.22 -20.84
C ARG A 436 -24.97 18.49 -19.54
N ILE A 437 -23.68 18.74 -19.59
CA ILE A 437 -22.85 18.95 -18.39
C ILE A 437 -22.29 20.37 -18.43
N LYS A 438 -22.44 21.10 -17.32
CA LYS A 438 -21.95 22.47 -17.19
C LYS A 438 -20.61 22.50 -16.47
N ILE A 439 -19.59 23.02 -17.15
CA ILE A 439 -18.22 23.12 -16.66
C ILE A 439 -17.81 24.59 -16.75
N ASP A 440 -17.77 25.24 -15.59
CA ASP A 440 -17.69 26.71 -15.46
C ASP A 440 -18.80 27.42 -16.30
N ASP A 441 -18.42 28.15 -17.34
CA ASP A 441 -19.30 28.89 -18.25
C ASP A 441 -19.64 28.12 -19.55
N LYS A 442 -19.12 26.91 -19.71
CA LYS A 442 -19.30 26.08 -20.90
C LYS A 442 -20.28 24.93 -20.64
N GLU A 443 -21.02 24.58 -21.69
CA GLU A 443 -21.86 23.38 -21.71
C GLU A 443 -21.26 22.38 -22.68
N ILE A 444 -21.20 21.12 -22.26
CA ILE A 444 -20.76 20.01 -23.10
C ILE A 444 -21.89 18.98 -23.23
N GLN A 445 -21.99 18.35 -24.39
CA GLN A 445 -22.93 17.25 -24.61
C GLN A 445 -22.19 15.92 -24.38
N CYS A 446 -22.66 15.10 -23.44
CA CYS A 446 -22.08 13.78 -23.18
C CYS A 446 -23.10 12.69 -23.49
N ILE A 447 -22.75 11.81 -24.43
CA ILE A 447 -23.58 10.69 -24.88
C ILE A 447 -22.84 9.39 -24.55
N ASN A 448 -23.50 8.51 -23.80
CA ASN A 448 -23.03 7.17 -23.48
C ASN A 448 -23.93 6.12 -24.17
N THR A 449 -23.35 5.07 -24.73
CA THR A 449 -24.07 3.97 -25.38
C THR A 449 -23.35 2.64 -25.29
N HIS A 450 -24.10 1.54 -25.34
CA HIS A 450 -23.57 0.19 -25.55
C HIS A 450 -24.23 -0.42 -26.79
N LEU A 451 -23.44 -0.72 -27.83
CA LEU A 451 -23.95 -1.24 -29.10
C LEU A 451 -24.07 -2.76 -29.14
N GLY A 452 -24.93 -3.26 -30.03
CA GLY A 452 -25.22 -4.68 -30.17
C GLY A 452 -24.08 -5.52 -30.76
N LEU A 453 -24.17 -6.83 -30.61
CA LEU A 453 -23.12 -7.76 -31.03
C LEU A 453 -23.14 -8.06 -32.54
N PHE A 454 -24.24 -7.75 -33.24
CA PHE A 454 -24.37 -8.07 -34.67
C PHE A 454 -23.97 -6.91 -35.60
N PRO A 455 -23.13 -7.14 -36.63
CA PRO A 455 -22.67 -6.05 -37.50
C PRO A 455 -23.78 -5.22 -38.17
N LYS A 456 -24.89 -5.86 -38.59
CA LYS A 456 -26.04 -5.16 -39.20
C LYS A 456 -26.78 -4.30 -38.17
N GLU A 457 -26.89 -4.79 -36.94
CA GLU A 457 -27.49 -4.07 -35.82
C GLU A 457 -26.70 -2.80 -35.51
N ARG A 458 -25.38 -2.94 -35.27
CA ARG A 458 -24.51 -1.80 -34.97
C ARG A 458 -24.55 -0.72 -36.04
N ARG A 459 -24.60 -1.10 -37.33
CA ARG A 459 -24.73 -0.13 -38.43
C ARG A 459 -26.05 0.66 -38.34
N ASN A 460 -27.17 0.01 -38.01
CA ASN A 460 -28.45 0.70 -37.84
C ASN A 460 -28.43 1.62 -36.61
N GLN A 461 -27.84 1.14 -35.51
CA GLN A 461 -27.71 1.91 -34.27
C GLN A 461 -26.85 3.16 -34.46
N VAL A 462 -25.69 3.04 -35.12
CA VAL A 462 -24.81 4.19 -35.38
C VAL A 462 -25.40 5.17 -36.38
N LYS A 463 -26.16 4.70 -37.38
CA LYS A 463 -26.93 5.59 -38.25
C LYS A 463 -27.98 6.39 -37.46
N ALA A 464 -28.64 5.77 -36.49
CA ALA A 464 -29.57 6.47 -35.61
C ALA A 464 -28.83 7.50 -34.74
N LEU A 465 -27.69 7.13 -34.13
CA LEU A 465 -26.87 8.03 -33.32
C LEU A 465 -26.35 9.26 -34.08
N ILE A 466 -26.01 9.12 -35.36
CA ILE A 466 -25.56 10.26 -36.19
C ILE A 466 -26.73 11.12 -36.69
N GLY A 467 -27.93 10.54 -36.78
CA GLY A 467 -29.13 11.22 -37.28
C GLY A 467 -29.71 12.27 -36.33
N ASN A 468 -30.84 12.83 -36.75
CA ASN A 468 -31.50 13.97 -36.11
C ASN A 468 -32.04 13.69 -34.70
N GLU A 469 -32.08 12.43 -34.27
CA GLU A 469 -32.55 12.04 -32.94
C GLU A 469 -31.49 12.21 -31.85
N TRP A 470 -30.21 12.29 -32.23
CA TRP A 470 -29.07 12.26 -31.31
C TRP A 470 -28.03 13.32 -31.69
N LEU A 471 -26.92 12.96 -32.34
CA LEU A 471 -25.88 13.92 -32.70
C LEU A 471 -26.42 15.01 -33.65
N GLY A 472 -27.32 14.68 -34.57
CA GLY A 472 -27.95 15.65 -35.47
C GLY A 472 -29.11 16.44 -34.85
N HIS A 473 -29.40 16.23 -33.56
CA HIS A 473 -30.51 16.90 -32.89
C HIS A 473 -30.24 18.42 -32.76
N PRO A 474 -31.25 19.30 -32.92
CA PRO A 474 -31.05 20.75 -32.84
C PRO A 474 -30.46 21.25 -31.51
N GLU A 475 -30.71 20.53 -30.41
CA GLU A 475 -30.14 20.86 -29.10
C GLU A 475 -28.74 20.27 -28.87
N CYS A 476 -28.24 19.42 -29.77
CA CYS A 476 -26.90 18.80 -29.68
C CYS A 476 -25.90 19.68 -30.43
N HIS A 477 -25.35 20.67 -29.72
CA HIS A 477 -24.32 21.57 -30.24
C HIS A 477 -22.96 21.18 -29.68
N ASP A 478 -21.90 21.47 -30.44
CA ASP A 478 -20.51 21.30 -30.03
C ASP A 478 -20.23 22.17 -28.78
N PRO A 479 -19.39 21.71 -27.83
CA PRO A 479 -18.61 20.47 -27.85
C PRO A 479 -19.40 19.20 -27.48
N VAL A 480 -19.14 18.09 -28.19
CA VAL A 480 -19.79 16.78 -27.96
C VAL A 480 -18.77 15.70 -27.64
N ILE A 481 -19.11 14.85 -26.68
CA ILE A 481 -18.41 13.61 -26.31
C ILE A 481 -19.38 12.45 -26.51
N LEU A 482 -19.00 11.50 -27.37
CA LEU A 482 -19.71 10.23 -27.54
C LEU A 482 -18.79 9.10 -27.11
N CYS A 483 -19.20 8.31 -26.12
CA CYS A 483 -18.39 7.24 -25.58
C CYS A 483 -19.19 5.99 -25.23
N GLY A 484 -18.48 4.88 -25.00
CA GLY A 484 -19.08 3.62 -24.60
C GLY A 484 -18.43 2.39 -25.21
N ASP A 485 -19.09 1.25 -25.06
CA ASP A 485 -18.73 -0.01 -25.70
C ASP A 485 -19.45 -0.16 -27.05
N PHE A 486 -18.70 -0.04 -28.14
CA PHE A 486 -19.24 -0.11 -29.49
C PHE A 486 -19.27 -1.55 -30.03
N ASN A 487 -18.71 -2.52 -29.31
CA ASN A 487 -18.54 -3.90 -29.79
C ASN A 487 -17.91 -3.97 -31.19
N ALA A 488 -17.03 -3.01 -31.50
CA ALA A 488 -16.51 -2.81 -32.85
C ALA A 488 -15.05 -2.30 -32.84
N PRO A 489 -14.14 -2.88 -33.64
CA PRO A 489 -12.77 -2.39 -33.75
C PRO A 489 -12.70 -1.06 -34.53
N PRO A 490 -11.62 -0.27 -34.37
CA PRO A 490 -11.46 1.04 -35.02
C PRO A 490 -11.56 1.02 -36.56
N SER A 491 -11.21 -0.10 -37.19
CA SER A 491 -11.29 -0.30 -38.64
C SER A 491 -12.70 -0.65 -39.14
N SER A 492 -13.66 -0.85 -38.24
CA SER A 492 -15.03 -1.25 -38.60
C SER A 492 -15.78 -0.15 -39.37
N PRO A 493 -16.75 -0.50 -40.23
CA PRO A 493 -17.60 0.48 -40.91
C PRO A 493 -18.36 1.40 -39.95
N VAL A 494 -18.63 0.92 -38.73
CA VAL A 494 -19.29 1.67 -37.66
C VAL A 494 -18.38 2.82 -37.19
N CYS A 495 -17.14 2.51 -36.82
CA CYS A 495 -16.18 3.54 -36.38
C CYS A 495 -15.79 4.47 -37.53
N GLN A 496 -15.69 3.98 -38.77
CA GLN A 496 -15.46 4.83 -39.95
C GLN A 496 -16.60 5.84 -40.16
N LEU A 497 -17.85 5.42 -39.95
CA LEU A 497 -19.01 6.29 -40.09
C LEU A 497 -19.06 7.38 -39.00
N LEU A 498 -18.66 7.06 -37.76
CA LEU A 498 -18.52 8.05 -36.69
C LEU A 498 -17.41 9.06 -36.98
N LYS A 499 -16.28 8.60 -37.54
CA LYS A 499 -15.15 9.44 -37.93
C LYS A 499 -15.42 10.42 -39.07
N SER A 500 -16.59 10.37 -39.71
CA SER A 500 -16.99 11.42 -40.66
C SER A 500 -17.41 12.72 -39.97
N ARG A 501 -17.69 12.68 -38.67
CA ARG A 501 -18.16 13.81 -37.87
C ARG A 501 -17.36 14.04 -36.58
N LEU A 502 -16.84 12.98 -35.99
CA LEU A 502 -16.13 13.02 -34.70
C LEU A 502 -14.69 12.56 -34.85
N MET A 503 -13.84 12.98 -33.94
CA MET A 503 -12.45 12.57 -33.80
C MET A 503 -12.35 11.40 -32.81
N ASP A 504 -11.47 10.45 -33.10
CA ASP A 504 -11.18 9.33 -32.20
C ASP A 504 -10.04 9.74 -31.29
N VAL A 505 -10.29 9.91 -29.99
CA VAL A 505 -9.28 10.48 -29.07
C VAL A 505 -7.96 9.70 -29.08
N GLN A 506 -7.97 8.39 -29.32
CA GLN A 506 -6.73 7.59 -29.35
C GLN A 506 -5.89 7.83 -30.61
N LEU A 507 -6.41 8.51 -31.63
CA LEU A 507 -5.71 8.84 -32.87
C LEU A 507 -5.21 10.28 -32.90
N GLU A 508 -5.65 11.14 -31.99
CA GLU A 508 -5.28 12.56 -31.95
C GLU A 508 -3.87 12.79 -31.37
N LEU A 509 -3.34 11.84 -30.59
CA LEU A 509 -2.00 11.92 -29.99
C LEU A 509 -0.99 11.13 -30.83
N THR A 510 -0.20 11.82 -31.67
CA THR A 510 0.76 11.19 -32.60
C THR A 510 1.85 10.37 -31.91
N ASP A 511 2.19 10.73 -30.68
CA ASP A 511 3.27 10.09 -29.92
C ASP A 511 2.79 8.87 -29.11
N GLN A 512 1.50 8.54 -29.16
CA GLN A 512 0.91 7.44 -28.42
C GLN A 512 0.34 6.37 -29.35
N ARG A 513 0.62 5.11 -29.04
CA ARG A 513 0.01 3.98 -29.75
C ARG A 513 -1.38 3.70 -29.14
N PRO A 514 -2.43 3.51 -29.96
CA PRO A 514 -3.74 3.10 -29.48
C PRO A 514 -3.67 1.81 -28.66
N LYS A 515 -4.44 1.78 -27.56
CA LYS A 515 -4.47 0.69 -26.59
C LYS A 515 -5.76 -0.12 -26.73
N LYS A 516 -5.68 -1.40 -26.32
CA LYS A 516 -6.78 -2.37 -26.34
C LYS A 516 -7.50 -2.36 -25.00
N THR A 517 -8.79 -2.64 -25.01
CA THR A 517 -9.67 -2.53 -23.84
C THR A 517 -10.35 -3.85 -23.45
N PHE A 518 -10.41 -4.83 -24.36
CA PHE A 518 -11.04 -6.14 -24.13
C PHE A 518 -10.15 -7.28 -24.67
N PHE A 519 -9.96 -8.42 -24.03
CA PHE A 519 -10.45 -8.93 -22.75
C PHE A 519 -9.58 -8.43 -21.60
N GLY A 520 -10.14 -7.91 -20.52
CA GLY A 520 -9.46 -7.00 -19.59
C GLY A 520 -8.16 -7.56 -19.00
N ARG A 521 -8.13 -8.86 -18.69
CA ARG A 521 -6.93 -9.55 -18.17
C ARG A 521 -5.80 -9.67 -19.21
N TYR A 522 -6.15 -9.80 -20.48
CA TYR A 522 -5.21 -9.92 -21.60
C TYR A 522 -5.78 -9.17 -22.81
N PRO A 523 -5.64 -7.83 -22.87
CA PRO A 523 -6.36 -7.03 -23.87
C PRO A 523 -5.98 -7.44 -25.31
N LEU A 524 -6.96 -7.92 -26.07
CA LEU A 524 -6.81 -8.46 -27.43
C LEU A 524 -7.35 -7.52 -28.51
N VAL A 525 -8.41 -6.78 -28.22
CA VAL A 525 -9.14 -5.90 -29.13
C VAL A 525 -9.52 -4.58 -28.44
N ARG A 526 -9.77 -3.56 -29.26
CA ARG A 526 -10.21 -2.24 -28.84
C ARG A 526 -11.67 -2.08 -29.29
N ILE A 527 -12.61 -2.12 -28.36
CA ILE A 527 -14.05 -2.03 -28.66
C ILE A 527 -14.75 -0.93 -27.87
N ASP A 528 -14.10 -0.42 -26.83
CA ASP A 528 -14.49 0.78 -26.09
C ASP A 528 -13.84 2.00 -26.71
N HIS A 529 -14.62 3.06 -26.91
CA HIS A 529 -14.16 4.28 -27.59
C HIS A 529 -14.67 5.54 -26.90
N ILE A 530 -13.87 6.60 -27.01
CA ILE A 530 -14.29 7.97 -26.74
C ILE A 530 -14.08 8.72 -28.06
N PHE A 531 -15.14 9.36 -28.55
CA PHE A 531 -15.14 10.22 -29.71
C PHE A 531 -15.50 11.64 -29.28
N THR A 532 -14.87 12.65 -29.88
CA THR A 532 -15.10 14.06 -29.56
C THR A 532 -15.36 14.87 -30.83
N THR A 533 -15.98 16.03 -30.71
CA THR A 533 -16.01 17.03 -31.80
C THR A 533 -14.64 17.68 -31.99
N PRO A 534 -14.33 18.23 -33.18
CA PRO A 534 -13.01 18.80 -33.49
C PRO A 534 -12.56 20.00 -32.65
N ASP A 535 -13.49 20.67 -31.96
CA ASP A 535 -13.26 21.80 -31.08
C ASP A 535 -12.75 21.40 -29.69
N ILE A 536 -12.75 20.10 -29.35
CA ILE A 536 -12.13 19.56 -28.14
C ILE A 536 -10.67 19.19 -28.42
N ASP A 537 -9.75 19.75 -27.66
CA ASP A 537 -8.33 19.42 -27.71
C ASP A 537 -8.01 18.22 -26.81
N VAL A 538 -7.40 17.16 -27.35
CA VAL A 538 -7.06 15.94 -26.63
C VAL A 538 -5.62 16.06 -26.10
N VAL A 539 -5.49 16.06 -24.77
CA VAL A 539 -4.20 16.29 -24.09
C VAL A 539 -3.55 14.98 -23.65
N GLY A 540 -4.37 13.97 -23.33
CA GLY A 540 -3.88 12.68 -22.85
C GLY A 540 -4.90 11.57 -23.07
N VAL A 541 -4.42 10.36 -23.28
CA VAL A 541 -5.26 9.15 -23.36
C VAL A 541 -4.58 8.04 -22.59
N ASP A 542 -5.35 7.29 -21.81
CA ASP A 542 -4.82 6.12 -21.13
C ASP A 542 -5.82 4.97 -21.09
N VAL A 543 -5.29 3.75 -20.99
CA VAL A 543 -6.05 2.55 -20.66
C VAL A 543 -5.34 1.95 -19.46
N PRO A 544 -5.84 2.20 -18.24
CA PRO A 544 -5.21 1.73 -17.04
C PRO A 544 -5.14 0.20 -16.92
N ILE A 545 -3.92 -0.33 -16.88
CA ILE A 545 -3.65 -1.76 -16.71
C ILE A 545 -2.93 -1.96 -15.38
N ASN A 546 -3.68 -2.38 -14.37
CA ASN A 546 -3.14 -2.82 -13.09
C ASN A 546 -3.90 -4.05 -12.59
N GLU A 547 -3.47 -4.62 -11.46
CA GLU A 547 -4.08 -5.84 -10.92
C GLU A 547 -5.58 -5.67 -10.63
N LEU A 548 -5.98 -4.47 -10.19
CA LEU A 548 -7.35 -4.15 -9.85
C LEU A 548 -8.22 -4.06 -11.10
N SER A 549 -7.82 -3.27 -12.10
CA SER A 549 -8.59 -3.07 -13.34
C SER A 549 -8.76 -4.35 -14.14
N GLN A 550 -7.74 -5.22 -14.16
CA GLN A 550 -7.78 -6.53 -14.84
C GLN A 550 -8.73 -7.56 -14.22
N VAL A 551 -9.12 -7.37 -12.95
CA VAL A 551 -10.06 -8.25 -12.26
C VAL A 551 -11.42 -7.62 -12.04
N ALA A 552 -11.52 -6.31 -12.07
CA ALA A 552 -12.74 -5.60 -11.79
C ALA A 552 -13.84 -5.81 -12.84
N SER A 553 -13.46 -5.92 -14.11
CA SER A 553 -14.35 -6.19 -15.25
C SER A 553 -13.61 -7.01 -16.32
N ASP A 554 -14.34 -7.58 -17.27
CA ASP A 554 -13.78 -8.16 -18.50
C ASP A 554 -13.42 -7.10 -19.55
N HIS A 555 -13.72 -5.82 -19.29
CA HIS A 555 -13.18 -4.66 -20.00
C HIS A 555 -12.18 -3.89 -19.10
N LEU A 556 -11.33 -3.09 -19.72
CA LEU A 556 -10.52 -2.07 -19.07
C LEU A 556 -11.15 -0.69 -19.28
N PRO A 557 -11.03 0.24 -18.31
CA PRO A 557 -11.48 1.60 -18.51
C PRO A 557 -10.63 2.28 -19.59
N LEU A 558 -11.26 3.12 -20.40
CA LEU A 558 -10.57 4.04 -21.31
C LEU A 558 -10.74 5.45 -20.77
N THR A 559 -9.63 6.17 -20.59
CA THR A 559 -9.62 7.55 -20.12
C THR A 559 -9.07 8.50 -21.18
N ALA A 560 -9.64 9.69 -21.24
CA ALA A 560 -9.14 10.81 -22.03
C ALA A 560 -9.10 12.07 -21.18
N GLU A 561 -7.97 12.77 -21.20
CA GLU A 561 -7.79 14.11 -20.67
C GLU A 561 -7.96 15.09 -21.83
N ILE A 562 -8.98 15.91 -21.74
CA ILE A 562 -9.42 16.80 -22.81
C ILE A 562 -9.46 18.25 -22.30
N ARG A 563 -9.22 19.20 -23.20
CA ARG A 563 -9.36 20.62 -22.94
C ARG A 563 -10.57 21.15 -23.70
N ILE A 564 -11.47 21.76 -22.95
CA ILE A 564 -12.70 22.38 -23.47
C ILE A 564 -12.36 23.78 -24.04
N PRO A 565 -12.96 24.20 -25.18
CA PRO A 565 -12.66 25.48 -25.84
C PRO A 565 -13.08 26.74 -25.08
#